data_AF-A0A7H4N169-F1
#
_entry.id   AF-A0A7H4N169-F1
#
_cell.length_a   1.000
_cell.length_b   1.000
_cell.length_c   1.000
_cell.angle_alpha   90.00
_cell.angle_beta   90.00
_cell.angle_gamma   90.00
#
_symmetry.space_group_name_H-M   'P 1'
#
loop_
_entity.id
_entity.type
_entity.pdbx_description
1 polymer ?
#
loop_
_entity_poly.entity_id
_entity_poly.type
_entity_poly.pdbx_seq_one_letter_code
_entity_poly.pdbx_strand_id
1 'polypeptide(L)'
;MFRKLYYDNGSHAGCIVYIGAGQVDDKSMKAVKETLTGARGKGAFKNLLLHAPGGGKDGVQILPFQQITAKDEFINIKNATRDDILAAHRIPPQLMGAMPAGNGSFGDIEKAARVYAINELTPVMEALKVVNEWLGEEVIRFNPYALLSPEK
;
A
#
# COMPACT_ATOMS: atom_id res chain seq x y z
N MET A 1 -4.40 -6.11 3.34
CA MET A 1 -5.85 -6.19 3.05
C MET A 1 -6.26 -5.42 1.79
N PHE A 2 -5.94 -4.12 1.70
CA PHE A 2 -6.39 -3.20 0.63
C PHE A 2 -6.06 -3.66 -0.80
N ARG A 3 -4.83 -4.11 -1.08
CA ARG A 3 -4.40 -4.55 -2.43
C ARG A 3 -5.24 -5.73 -2.95
N LYS A 4 -5.50 -6.74 -2.11
CA LYS A 4 -6.34 -7.88 -2.48
C LYS A 4 -7.78 -7.45 -2.74
N LEU A 5 -8.35 -6.61 -1.87
CA LEU A 5 -9.70 -6.08 -2.05
C LEU A 5 -9.83 -5.17 -3.26
N TYR A 6 -8.76 -4.47 -3.66
CA TYR A 6 -8.75 -3.64 -4.87
C TYR A 6 -8.82 -4.48 -6.15
N TYR A 7 -8.00 -5.53 -6.26
CA TYR A 7 -8.00 -6.41 -7.44
C TYR A 7 -9.19 -7.39 -7.45
N ASP A 8 -9.56 -7.98 -6.31
CA ASP A 8 -10.70 -8.90 -6.20
C ASP A 8 -12.02 -8.19 -6.57
N ASN A 9 -12.12 -6.88 -6.33
CA ASN A 9 -13.38 -6.17 -6.56
C ASN A 9 -13.53 -5.64 -7.98
N GLY A 10 -12.46 -5.44 -8.78
CA GLY A 10 -12.51 -5.03 -10.20
C GLY A 10 -13.40 -3.84 -10.57
N SER A 11 -14.03 -3.21 -9.58
CA SER A 11 -15.21 -2.38 -9.71
C SER A 11 -14.84 -1.05 -9.14
N HIS A 12 -14.49 -0.18 -10.07
CA HIS A 12 -14.33 1.25 -9.88
C HIS A 12 -15.67 1.95 -9.57
N ALA A 13 -16.78 1.23 -9.43
CA ALA A 13 -18.10 1.82 -9.39
C ALA A 13 -18.63 1.89 -7.94
N GLY A 14 -18.31 2.97 -7.25
CA GLY A 14 -19.35 3.65 -6.49
C GLY A 14 -20.06 4.57 -7.49
N CYS A 15 -21.32 4.31 -7.81
CA CYS A 15 -22.13 5.24 -8.59
C CYS A 15 -23.37 5.67 -7.80
N ILE A 16 -23.84 6.87 -8.09
CA ILE A 16 -25.13 7.34 -7.62
C ILE A 16 -26.12 7.05 -8.75
N VAL A 17 -27.04 6.12 -8.52
CA VAL A 17 -28.15 5.88 -9.44
C VAL A 17 -29.29 6.78 -9.01
N TYR A 18 -29.63 7.74 -9.86
CA TYR A 18 -30.71 8.69 -9.66
C TYR A 18 -31.90 8.30 -10.53
N ILE A 19 -33.08 8.16 -9.94
CA ILE A 19 -34.31 7.79 -10.65
C ILE A 19 -35.33 8.91 -10.48
N GLY A 20 -35.54 9.66 -11.56
CA GLY A 20 -36.41 10.83 -11.68
C GLY A 20 -37.80 10.56 -12.26
N ALA A 21 -38.02 9.36 -12.81
CA ALA A 21 -39.31 8.99 -13.43
C ALA A 21 -40.47 9.09 -12.43
N GLY A 22 -41.55 9.78 -12.84
CA GLY A 22 -42.70 10.09 -11.98
C GLY A 22 -43.57 8.88 -11.59
N GLN A 23 -43.49 7.78 -12.34
CA GLN A 23 -44.05 6.49 -11.95
C GLN A 23 -42.99 5.42 -12.15
N VAL A 24 -42.57 4.79 -11.05
CA VAL A 24 -41.72 3.60 -11.08
C VAL A 24 -42.46 2.54 -10.30
N ASP A 25 -42.54 1.34 -10.85
CA ASP A 25 -43.18 0.24 -10.15
C ASP A 25 -42.30 -0.28 -9.00
N ASP A 26 -42.92 -0.65 -7.89
CA ASP A 26 -42.23 -1.11 -6.68
C ASP A 26 -41.37 -2.37 -6.93
N LYS A 27 -41.77 -3.25 -7.86
CA LYS A 27 -41.00 -4.46 -8.19
C LYS A 27 -39.72 -4.09 -8.95
N SER A 28 -39.76 -3.15 -9.89
CA SER A 28 -38.55 -2.67 -10.56
C SER A 28 -37.61 -1.96 -9.59
N MET A 29 -38.15 -1.13 -8.67
CA MET A 29 -37.31 -0.50 -7.64
C MET A 29 -36.63 -1.53 -6.73
N LYS A 30 -37.35 -2.59 -6.36
CA LYS A 30 -36.78 -3.69 -5.57
C LYS A 30 -35.70 -4.45 -6.36
N ALA A 31 -35.93 -4.75 -7.64
CA ALA A 31 -34.97 -5.42 -8.50
C ALA A 31 -33.68 -4.60 -8.68
N VAL A 32 -33.80 -3.29 -8.88
CA VAL A 32 -32.64 -2.38 -8.96
C VAL A 32 -31.88 -2.35 -7.65
N LYS A 33 -32.58 -2.26 -6.51
CA LYS A 33 -31.97 -2.28 -5.18
C LYS A 33 -31.23 -3.59 -4.91
N GLU A 34 -31.83 -4.73 -5.25
CA GLU A 34 -31.22 -6.06 -5.12
C GLU A 34 -29.97 -6.20 -6.01
N THR A 35 -30.05 -5.74 -7.25
CA THR A 35 -28.92 -5.79 -8.20
C THR A 35 -27.76 -4.92 -7.72
N LEU A 36 -28.03 -3.70 -7.26
CA LEU A 36 -27.00 -2.79 -6.72
C LEU A 36 -26.39 -3.30 -5.41
N THR A 37 -27.17 -4.03 -4.60
CA THR A 37 -26.70 -4.66 -3.36
C THR A 37 -25.91 -5.93 -3.64
N GLY A 38 -26.29 -6.72 -4.64
CA GLY A 38 -25.60 -7.93 -5.08
C GLY A 38 -24.28 -7.65 -5.81
N ALA A 39 -24.22 -6.54 -6.56
CA ALA A 39 -23.00 -6.05 -7.21
C ALA A 39 -21.92 -5.57 -6.22
N ARG A 40 -22.21 -5.55 -4.91
CA ARG A 40 -21.34 -5.03 -3.83
C ARG A 40 -20.06 -5.84 -3.60
N GLY A 41 -19.90 -7.04 -4.18
CA GLY A 41 -18.69 -7.85 -4.05
C GLY A 41 -18.22 -7.98 -2.60
N LYS A 42 -16.90 -7.87 -2.34
CA LYS A 42 -16.32 -7.93 -0.98
C LYS A 42 -16.19 -6.56 -0.28
N GLY A 43 -16.94 -5.53 -0.72
CA GLY A 43 -17.27 -4.39 0.13
C GLY A 43 -16.29 -3.21 0.21
N ALA A 44 -15.66 -2.80 -0.91
CA ALA A 44 -14.82 -1.59 -0.91
C ALA A 44 -15.59 -0.28 -1.21
N PHE A 45 -16.65 -0.30 -2.03
CA PHE A 45 -17.42 0.88 -2.44
C PHE A 45 -18.92 0.67 -2.25
N LYS A 46 -19.65 1.73 -1.87
CA LYS A 46 -21.11 1.70 -1.68
C LYS A 46 -21.80 2.41 -2.85
N ASN A 47 -22.73 1.73 -3.50
CA ASN A 47 -23.65 2.35 -4.45
C ASN A 47 -24.73 3.13 -3.69
N LEU A 48 -25.10 4.32 -4.17
CA LEU A 48 -26.18 5.12 -3.60
C LEU A 48 -27.34 5.16 -4.60
N LEU A 49 -28.53 4.77 -4.15
CA LEU A 49 -29.76 4.87 -4.93
C LEU A 49 -30.56 6.08 -4.41
N LEU A 50 -30.81 7.04 -5.28
CA LEU A 50 -31.63 8.21 -5.01
C LEU A 50 -32.89 8.14 -5.89
N HIS A 51 -34.06 8.07 -5.25
CA HIS A 51 -35.34 8.11 -5.96
C HIS A 51 -36.02 9.45 -5.66
N ALA A 52 -36.26 10.25 -6.69
CA ALA A 52 -36.85 11.58 -6.60
C ALA A 52 -37.86 11.78 -7.74
N PRO A 53 -39.13 11.36 -7.57
CA PRO A 53 -40.14 11.43 -8.61
C PRO A 53 -40.34 12.86 -9.13
N GLY A 54 -40.25 13.07 -10.44
CA GLY A 54 -40.39 14.39 -11.06
C GLY A 54 -39.15 15.29 -10.92
N GLY A 55 -38.04 14.78 -10.38
CA GLY A 55 -36.76 15.48 -10.30
C GLY A 55 -35.79 15.04 -11.41
N GLY A 56 -34.86 15.93 -11.79
CA GLY A 56 -33.81 15.67 -12.77
C GLY A 56 -34.21 15.91 -14.23
N LYS A 57 -33.21 15.98 -15.13
CA LYS A 57 -33.44 16.21 -16.57
C LYS A 57 -33.84 14.92 -17.32
N ASP A 58 -33.41 13.75 -16.83
CA ASP A 58 -33.67 12.45 -17.45
C ASP A 58 -34.32 11.48 -16.43
N GLY A 59 -35.14 10.54 -16.90
CA GLY A 59 -35.89 9.61 -16.04
C GLY A 59 -35.02 8.66 -15.19
N VAL A 60 -33.82 8.30 -15.67
CA VAL A 60 -32.79 7.58 -14.92
C VAL A 60 -31.43 8.17 -15.27
N GLN A 61 -30.62 8.49 -14.27
CA GLN A 61 -29.26 9.01 -14.43
C GLN A 61 -28.29 8.19 -13.59
N ILE A 62 -27.18 7.78 -14.19
CA ILE A 62 -26.03 7.24 -13.44
C ILE A 62 -25.05 8.38 -13.29
N LEU A 63 -24.99 8.94 -12.08
CA LEU A 63 -24.01 9.95 -11.73
C LEU A 63 -22.76 9.20 -11.25
N PRO A 64 -21.66 9.19 -12.02
CA PRO A 64 -20.41 8.66 -11.49
C PRO A 64 -20.03 9.51 -10.28
N PHE A 65 -19.57 8.90 -9.19
CA PHE A 65 -18.77 9.65 -8.24
C PHE A 65 -17.61 10.23 -9.05
N GLN A 66 -17.53 11.56 -9.12
CA GLN A 66 -16.56 12.24 -9.96
C GLN A 66 -15.21 11.56 -9.84
N GLN A 67 -14.72 11.07 -10.98
CA GLN A 67 -13.32 10.79 -11.24
C GLN A 67 -12.52 10.47 -9.97
N ILE A 68 -12.70 9.29 -9.39
CA ILE A 68 -11.54 8.67 -8.76
C ILE A 68 -10.68 8.23 -9.94
N THR A 69 -9.97 9.21 -10.49
CA THR A 69 -8.74 9.04 -11.24
C THR A 69 -7.73 8.48 -10.23
N ALA A 70 -7.99 7.30 -9.69
CA ALA A 70 -6.96 6.41 -9.17
C ALA A 70 -6.13 5.84 -10.34
N LYS A 71 -5.99 6.62 -11.42
CA LYS A 71 -4.84 6.50 -12.30
C LYS A 71 -3.66 6.97 -11.46
N ASP A 72 -2.82 6.02 -11.11
CA ASP A 72 -1.44 6.19 -10.63
C ASP A 72 -1.17 6.51 -9.15
N GLU A 73 -2.16 6.75 -8.29
CA GLU A 73 -1.86 6.85 -6.83
C GLU A 73 -1.39 5.52 -6.22
N PHE A 74 -1.67 4.38 -6.84
CA PHE A 74 -1.20 3.07 -6.34
C PHE A 74 0.32 2.94 -6.35
N ILE A 75 0.96 3.48 -7.37
CA ILE A 75 2.42 3.48 -7.48
C ILE A 75 2.96 4.41 -6.38
N ASN A 76 2.34 5.57 -6.17
CA ASN A 76 2.73 6.50 -5.12
C ASN A 76 2.57 5.89 -3.72
N ILE A 77 1.47 5.21 -3.43
CA ILE A 77 1.26 4.52 -2.13
C ILE A 77 2.29 3.40 -1.95
N LYS A 78 2.59 2.62 -2.99
CA LYS A 78 3.63 1.57 -2.93
C LYS A 78 5.01 2.15 -2.68
N ASN A 79 5.35 3.25 -3.36
CA ASN A 79 6.61 3.94 -3.18
C ASN A 79 6.72 4.53 -1.77
N ALA A 80 5.67 5.21 -1.28
CA ALA A 80 5.61 5.71 0.09
C ALA A 80 5.78 4.58 1.11
N THR A 81 5.06 3.46 0.95
CA THR A 81 5.20 2.29 1.86
C THR A 81 6.63 1.73 1.81
N ARG A 82 7.25 1.67 0.64
CA ARG A 82 8.64 1.20 0.49
C ARG A 82 9.59 2.13 1.24
N ASP A 83 9.41 3.43 1.09
CA ASP A 83 10.26 4.46 1.69
C ASP A 83 10.05 4.50 3.23
N ASP A 84 8.84 4.24 3.72
CA ASP A 84 8.54 4.08 5.15
C ASP A 84 9.27 2.86 5.76
N ILE A 85 9.26 1.72 5.06
CA ILE A 85 9.98 0.51 5.50
C ILE A 85 11.49 0.75 5.49
N LEU A 86 12.00 1.43 4.47
CA LEU A 86 13.41 1.84 4.37
C LEU A 86 13.82 2.72 5.55
N ALA A 87 13.02 3.74 5.87
CA ALA A 87 13.27 4.63 6.99
C ALA A 87 13.21 3.90 8.33
N ALA A 88 12.24 2.99 8.52
CA ALA A 88 12.06 2.25 9.76
C ALA A 88 13.23 1.30 10.06
N HIS A 89 13.72 0.58 9.05
CA HIS A 89 14.84 -0.34 9.23
C HIS A 89 16.21 0.33 9.12
N ARG A 90 16.28 1.56 8.60
CA ARG A 90 17.53 2.33 8.38
C ARG A 90 18.55 1.59 7.51
N ILE A 91 18.08 0.67 6.67
CA ILE A 91 18.92 -0.10 5.75
C ILE A 91 18.98 0.63 4.40
N PRO A 92 20.17 0.85 3.82
CA PRO A 92 20.29 1.39 2.47
C PRO A 92 19.48 0.59 1.45
N PRO A 93 18.73 1.25 0.54
CA PRO A 93 17.82 0.57 -0.40
C PRO A 93 18.49 -0.48 -1.26
N GLN A 94 19.71 -0.21 -1.71
CA GLN A 94 20.50 -1.14 -2.52
C GLN A 94 20.89 -2.44 -1.78
N LEU A 95 20.97 -2.44 -0.45
CA LEU A 95 21.23 -3.66 0.33
C LEU A 95 19.96 -4.50 0.54
N MET A 96 18.77 -3.91 0.35
CA MET A 96 17.48 -4.63 0.39
C MET A 96 17.00 -5.09 -1.00
N GLY A 97 17.86 -4.97 -2.03
CA GLY A 97 17.49 -5.32 -3.40
C GLY A 97 16.44 -4.40 -4.01
N ALA A 98 16.27 -3.18 -3.47
CA ALA A 98 15.40 -2.20 -4.09
C ALA A 98 15.99 -1.75 -5.43
N MET A 99 15.15 -1.62 -6.45
CA MET A 99 15.54 -1.06 -7.74
C MET A 99 15.49 0.47 -7.70
N PRO A 100 16.44 1.17 -8.35
CA PRO A 100 16.38 2.63 -8.46
C PRO A 100 15.11 3.06 -9.18
N ALA A 101 14.57 4.22 -8.81
CA ALA A 101 13.47 4.81 -9.55
C ALA A 101 14.01 5.51 -10.81
N GLY A 102 13.44 5.20 -11.97
CA GLY A 102 13.84 5.80 -13.26
C GLY A 102 15.26 5.40 -13.69
N ASN A 103 16.03 6.37 -14.20
CA ASN A 103 17.39 6.15 -14.72
C ASN A 103 18.48 6.40 -13.65
N GLY A 104 18.13 6.44 -12.37
CA GLY A 104 19.09 6.64 -11.27
C GLY A 104 19.91 5.37 -10.95
N SER A 105 21.03 5.55 -10.25
CA SER A 105 21.78 4.47 -9.61
C SER A 105 22.00 4.82 -8.13
N PHE A 106 21.98 3.82 -7.25
CA PHE A 106 22.24 4.01 -5.82
C PHE A 106 23.74 4.18 -5.50
N GLY A 107 24.60 4.06 -6.51
CA GLY A 107 26.04 4.24 -6.38
C GLY A 107 26.76 2.96 -5.95
N ASP A 108 27.86 3.13 -5.22
CA ASP A 108 28.71 2.04 -4.78
C ASP A 108 28.06 1.26 -3.62
N ILE A 109 27.77 -0.02 -3.86
CA ILE A 109 27.16 -0.92 -2.88
C ILE A 109 28.09 -1.23 -1.72
N GLU A 110 29.39 -1.33 -1.97
CA GLU A 110 30.39 -1.65 -0.95
C GLU A 110 30.51 -0.49 0.04
N LYS A 111 30.59 0.75 -0.48
CA LYS A 111 30.66 1.94 0.37
C LYS A 111 29.43 2.07 1.28
N ALA A 112 28.23 1.81 0.76
CA ALA A 112 27.03 1.85 1.59
C ALA A 112 26.97 0.70 2.61
N ALA A 113 27.41 -0.50 2.23
CA ALA A 113 27.51 -1.63 3.15
C ALA A 113 28.47 -1.32 4.31
N ARG A 114 29.60 -0.67 4.03
CA ARG A 114 30.57 -0.22 5.05
C ARG A 114 29.97 0.80 6.00
N VAL A 115 29.31 1.84 5.49
CA VAL A 115 28.66 2.88 6.31
C VAL A 115 27.54 2.27 7.16
N TYR A 116 26.70 1.41 6.57
CA TYR A 116 25.66 0.68 7.29
C TYR A 116 26.23 -0.22 8.39
N ALA A 117 27.32 -0.95 8.10
CA ALA A 117 27.97 -1.82 9.07
C ALA A 117 28.49 -1.05 10.29
N ILE A 118 29.06 0.14 10.07
CA ILE A 118 29.57 0.99 11.17
C ILE A 118 28.42 1.58 11.99
N ASN A 119 27.42 2.15 11.33
CA ASN A 119 26.41 2.99 11.99
C ASN A 119 25.20 2.20 12.54
N GLU A 120 24.86 1.07 11.94
CA GLU A 120 23.65 0.31 12.29
C GLU A 120 23.99 -1.11 12.76
N LEU A 121 24.87 -1.83 12.05
CA LEU A 121 25.17 -3.24 12.38
C LEU A 121 26.03 -3.37 13.65
N THR A 122 27.14 -2.63 13.74
CA THR A 122 28.06 -2.70 14.88
C THR A 122 27.37 -2.39 16.20
N PRO A 123 26.58 -1.30 16.34
CA PRO A 123 25.85 -1.03 17.57
C PRO A 123 24.90 -2.14 17.98
N VAL A 124 24.19 -2.76 17.04
CA VAL A 124 23.31 -3.91 17.31
C VAL A 124 24.12 -5.13 17.75
N MET A 125 25.25 -5.41 17.11
CA MET A 125 26.15 -6.50 17.51
C MET A 125 26.71 -6.28 18.92
N GLU A 126 27.12 -5.06 19.27
CA GLU A 126 27.58 -4.72 20.63
C GLU A 126 26.45 -4.83 21.65
N ALA A 127 25.23 -4.37 21.33
CA ALA A 127 24.07 -4.52 22.20
C ALA A 127 23.74 -5.99 22.49
N LEU A 128 23.90 -6.89 21.51
CA LEU A 128 23.72 -8.33 21.72
C LEU A 128 24.76 -8.93 22.67
N LYS A 129 25.98 -8.40 22.73
CA LYS A 129 27.02 -8.90 23.64
C LYS A 129 26.71 -8.67 25.11
N VAL A 130 25.76 -7.79 25.46
CA VAL A 130 25.26 -7.62 26.85
C VAL A 130 24.78 -8.96 27.44
N VAL A 131 24.33 -9.89 26.59
CA VAL A 131 23.98 -11.25 27.03
C VAL A 131 25.16 -11.98 27.68
N ASN A 132 26.39 -11.76 27.19
CA ASN A 132 27.58 -12.36 27.78
C ASN A 132 27.82 -11.83 29.20
N GLU A 133 27.62 -10.52 29.41
CA GLU A 133 27.74 -9.92 30.74
C GLU A 133 26.69 -10.48 31.71
N TRP A 134 25.46 -10.68 31.22
CA TRP A 134 24.39 -11.27 32.02
C TRP A 134 24.66 -12.72 32.43
N LEU A 135 25.28 -13.51 31.54
CA LEU A 135 25.61 -14.91 31.78
C LEU A 135 26.94 -15.12 32.53
N GLY A 136 27.81 -14.11 32.54
CA GLY A 136 29.16 -14.21 33.11
C GLY A 136 30.12 -15.06 32.26
N GLU A 137 29.74 -15.42 31.04
CA GLU A 137 30.53 -16.22 30.10
C GLU A 137 30.39 -15.68 28.67
N GLU A 138 31.46 -15.72 27.89
CA GLU A 138 31.45 -15.28 26.48
C GLU A 138 30.79 -16.33 25.58
N VAL A 139 29.49 -16.15 25.30
CA VAL A 139 28.71 -17.05 24.43
C VAL A 139 28.41 -16.46 23.05
N ILE A 140 28.27 -15.14 22.94
CA ILE A 140 28.05 -14.40 21.69
C ILE A 140 29.35 -13.71 21.25
N ARG A 141 29.85 -14.07 20.07
CA ARG A 141 30.99 -13.40 19.42
C ARG A 141 30.71 -13.20 17.94
N PHE A 142 31.23 -12.10 17.39
CA PHE A 142 31.08 -11.76 15.98
C PHE A 142 32.46 -11.71 15.33
N ASN A 143 32.54 -12.23 14.10
CA ASN A 143 33.73 -12.03 13.28
C ASN A 143 33.77 -10.58 12.78
N PRO A 144 34.96 -10.00 12.56
CA PRO A 144 35.09 -8.71 11.90
C PRO A 144 34.31 -8.68 10.58
N TYR A 145 33.61 -7.57 10.32
CA TYR A 145 32.87 -7.43 9.07
C TYR A 145 33.87 -7.40 7.90
N ALA A 146 33.67 -8.28 6.91
CA ALA A 146 34.64 -8.48 5.83
C ALA A 146 35.00 -7.17 5.09
N LEU A 147 34.03 -6.28 4.86
CA LEU A 147 34.24 -5.01 4.15
C LEU A 147 34.82 -3.88 5.04
N LEU A 148 34.96 -4.10 6.35
CA LEU A 148 35.67 -3.18 7.25
C LEU A 148 37.15 -3.54 7.42
N SER A 149 37.57 -4.69 6.90
CA SER A 149 38.99 -5.07 6.91
C SER A 149 39.74 -4.18 5.91
N PRO A 150 40.92 -3.62 6.25
CA PRO A 150 41.69 -2.73 5.38
C PRO A 150 42.28 -3.40 4.12
N GLU A 151 41.84 -4.60 3.75
CA GLU A 151 42.41 -5.38 2.64
C GLU A 151 41.34 -6.11 1.81
N LYS A 152 41.07 -5.57 0.63
CA LYS A 152 41.29 -6.23 -0.66
C LYS A 152 41.31 -5.22 -1.80
#